data_AF-A0AAU7BI30-F1
#
_entry.id   AF-A0AAU7BI30-F1
#
_cell.length_a   1.000
_cell.length_b   1.000
_cell.length_c   1.000
_cell.angle_alpha   90.00
_cell.angle_beta   90.00
_cell.angle_gamma   90.00
#
_symmetry.space_group_name_H-M   'P 1'
#
loop_
_entity.id
_entity.type
_entity.pdbx_description
1 polymer ?
#
loop_
_entity_poly.entity_id
_entity_poly.type
_entity_poly.pdbx_seq_one_letter_code
_entity_poly.pdbx_strand_id
1 'polypeptide(L)'
;MASRGDYFDFAVEEAGTVKDALNDALKAGFAKFTLERGRITPVRDELRTQIGKMYTPQNMTSSLKRAFTLPAPDDYDGVLIKYRDGNTWAEETVKCKLDGDAFIRVEEITLDGVTDRDRAWRYGMRQRRAQVYQTKSYSWSTELSALNSGYLSYDAVADDIPGYAQSAVMVDCSHGEGPVIVESSEPFTWEAGKTHVLAVRRPDGSVSGPWAAARLDDYRVIIPTIDFEPDLSLEIEPPHLLFGVSNRWCYPVLITSIEPGDYSADMEAVNYDARVYADDDNFAPEDA
;
A
#
# COMPACT_ATOMS: atom_id res chain seq x y z
N MET A 1 7.28 14.43 10.18
CA MET A 1 7.14 14.82 8.75
C MET A 1 7.90 16.09 8.37
N ALA A 2 8.00 17.12 9.22
CA ALA A 2 8.87 18.29 8.96
C ALA A 2 10.39 18.01 9.05
N SER A 3 10.82 16.75 9.24
CA SER A 3 12.20 16.40 9.62
C SER A 3 13.13 16.09 8.45
N ARG A 4 12.63 15.71 7.27
CA ARG A 4 13.48 15.32 6.12
C ARG A 4 13.92 16.50 5.24
N GLY A 5 13.23 17.64 5.34
CA GLY A 5 13.59 18.84 4.59
C GLY A 5 13.39 18.73 3.08
N ASP A 6 12.44 17.91 2.60
CA ASP A 6 12.10 17.87 1.17
C ASP A 6 11.56 19.24 0.73
N TYR A 7 12.23 19.90 -0.21
CA TYR A 7 11.79 21.16 -0.82
C TYR A 7 11.89 21.12 -2.35
N PHE A 8 11.15 21.98 -3.03
CA PHE A 8 11.19 22.14 -4.48
C PHE A 8 11.74 23.52 -4.81
N ASP A 9 12.78 23.58 -5.65
CA ASP A 9 13.45 24.81 -6.07
C ASP A 9 13.61 24.84 -7.59
N PHE A 10 12.64 25.46 -8.26
CA PHE A 10 12.56 25.52 -9.70
C PHE A 10 12.00 26.85 -10.18
N ALA A 11 12.64 27.43 -11.20
CA ALA A 11 12.13 28.61 -11.90
C ALA A 11 11.30 28.16 -13.11
N VAL A 12 10.01 28.49 -13.12
CA VAL A 12 9.13 28.21 -14.27
C VAL A 12 9.34 29.29 -15.31
N GLU A 13 10.18 29.02 -16.30
CA GLU A 13 10.52 29.97 -17.38
C GLU A 13 9.71 29.74 -18.66
N GLU A 14 9.25 28.50 -18.88
CA GLU A 14 8.45 28.13 -20.05
C GLU A 14 6.95 28.05 -19.70
N ALA A 15 6.11 28.32 -20.69
CA ALA A 15 4.67 28.20 -20.53
C ALA A 15 4.26 26.72 -20.46
N GLY A 16 3.66 26.33 -19.33
CA GLY A 16 3.14 24.97 -19.09
C GLY A 16 1.78 24.99 -18.41
N THR A 17 1.24 23.82 -18.07
CA THR A 17 0.00 23.75 -17.29
C THR A 17 0.29 23.83 -15.79
N VAL A 18 -0.66 24.39 -15.03
CA VAL A 18 -0.57 24.40 -13.56
C VAL A 18 -0.47 22.99 -12.99
N LYS A 19 -1.10 22.01 -13.65
CA LYS A 19 -1.05 20.60 -13.23
C LYS A 19 0.36 20.02 -13.35
N ASP A 20 1.08 20.36 -14.42
CA ASP A 20 2.46 19.87 -14.62
C ASP A 20 3.39 20.47 -13.57
N ALA A 21 3.32 21.79 -13.35
CA ALA A 21 4.08 22.46 -12.30
C ALA A 21 3.80 21.90 -10.90
N LEU A 22 2.53 21.57 -10.60
CA LEU A 22 2.17 20.91 -9.33
C LEU A 22 2.72 19.50 -9.25
N ASN A 23 2.68 18.72 -10.33
CA ASN A 23 3.26 17.38 -10.35
C ASN A 23 4.76 17.42 -10.06
N ASP A 24 5.50 18.33 -10.68
CA ASP A 24 6.95 18.46 -10.48
C ASP A 24 7.27 18.88 -9.04
N ALA A 25 6.52 19.85 -8.49
CA ALA A 25 6.66 20.25 -7.10
C ALA A 25 6.36 19.11 -6.11
N LEU A 26 5.34 18.28 -6.39
CA LEU A 26 4.95 17.17 -5.54
C LEU A 26 5.93 15.99 -5.62
N LYS A 27 6.51 15.71 -6.80
CA LYS A 27 7.52 14.65 -6.98
C LYS A 27 8.71 14.84 -6.04
N ALA A 28 9.14 16.09 -5.81
CA ALA A 28 10.25 16.41 -4.90
C ALA A 28 10.03 15.93 -3.45
N GLY A 29 8.76 15.72 -3.06
CA GLY A 29 8.34 15.17 -1.77
C GLY A 29 7.72 13.78 -1.85
N PHE A 30 7.95 13.03 -2.95
CA PHE A 30 7.35 11.71 -3.21
C PHE A 30 5.82 11.72 -3.19
N ALA A 31 5.21 12.84 -3.57
CA ALA A 31 3.77 12.97 -3.65
C ALA A 31 3.30 12.95 -5.10
N LYS A 32 2.06 12.49 -5.31
CA LYS A 32 1.37 12.58 -6.59
C LYS A 32 0.17 13.51 -6.49
N PHE A 33 -0.07 14.27 -7.55
CA PHE A 33 -1.29 15.04 -7.70
C PHE A 33 -2.47 14.08 -7.87
N THR A 34 -3.47 14.18 -6.99
CA THR A 34 -4.73 13.45 -7.15
C THR A 34 -5.91 14.39 -6.95
N LEU A 35 -7.09 13.94 -7.41
CA LEU A 35 -8.35 14.64 -7.20
C LEU A 35 -9.26 13.71 -6.40
N GLU A 36 -9.70 14.18 -5.24
CA GLU A 36 -10.62 13.45 -4.39
C GLU A 36 -11.81 14.36 -4.07
N ARG A 37 -13.02 13.92 -4.43
CA ARG A 37 -14.28 14.64 -4.17
C ARG A 37 -14.24 16.12 -4.62
N GLY A 38 -13.66 16.36 -5.80
CA GLY A 38 -13.55 17.70 -6.41
C GLY A 38 -12.50 18.61 -5.76
N ARG A 39 -11.65 18.09 -4.87
CA ARG A 39 -10.53 18.81 -4.27
C ARG A 39 -9.21 18.25 -4.75
N ILE A 40 -8.23 19.13 -4.93
CA ILE A 40 -6.84 18.72 -5.15
C ILE A 40 -6.32 18.14 -3.83
N THR A 41 -6.00 16.85 -3.86
CA THR A 41 -5.51 16.10 -2.71
C THR A 41 -4.18 15.47 -3.09
N PRO A 42 -3.04 16.09 -2.76
CA PRO A 42 -1.75 15.45 -2.96
C PRO A 42 -1.64 14.22 -2.06
N VAL A 43 -1.25 13.08 -2.62
CA VAL A 43 -1.01 11.85 -1.84
C VAL A 43 0.47 11.56 -1.84
N ARG A 44 1.05 11.49 -0.63
CA ARG A 44 2.45 11.13 -0.43
C ARG A 44 2.63 9.62 -0.36
N ASP A 45 3.63 9.11 -1.05
CA ASP A 45 4.07 7.74 -0.93
C ASP A 45 5.15 7.61 0.16
N GLU A 46 4.77 7.00 1.28
CA GLU A 46 5.63 6.83 2.44
C GLU A 46 5.47 5.44 3.07
N LEU A 47 6.40 5.10 3.95
CA LEU A 47 6.35 3.87 4.73
C LEU A 47 5.10 3.89 5.62
N ARG A 48 4.29 2.82 5.54
CA ARG A 48 3.04 2.67 6.27
C ARG A 48 3.09 1.40 7.11
N THR A 49 2.56 1.49 8.32
CA THR A 49 2.56 0.37 9.29
C THR A 49 1.15 -0.06 9.69
N GLN A 50 0.13 0.71 9.32
CA GLN A 50 -1.27 0.45 9.69
C GLN A 50 -2.12 0.31 8.44
N ILE A 51 -2.76 -0.85 8.29
CA ILE A 51 -3.69 -1.12 7.20
C ILE A 51 -4.91 -0.19 7.34
N GLY A 52 -5.28 0.45 6.23
CA GLY A 52 -6.43 1.33 6.09
C GLY A 52 -7.72 0.54 5.91
N LYS A 53 -8.00 0.06 4.69
CA LYS A 53 -9.25 -0.62 4.33
C LYS A 53 -9.07 -2.13 4.11
N MET A 54 -10.16 -2.88 4.22
CA MET A 54 -10.19 -4.32 3.99
C MET A 54 -11.16 -4.71 2.87
N TYR A 55 -10.64 -5.54 1.96
CA TYR A 55 -11.37 -6.17 0.87
C TYR A 55 -11.19 -7.68 0.92
N THR A 56 -12.30 -8.40 0.93
CA THR A 56 -12.39 -9.85 1.08
C THR A 56 -13.47 -10.37 0.15
N PRO A 57 -13.53 -11.69 -0.10
CA PRO A 57 -14.65 -12.30 -0.83
C PRO A 57 -16.04 -11.90 -0.33
N GLN A 58 -16.21 -11.51 0.94
CA GLN A 58 -17.50 -11.06 1.49
C GLN A 58 -17.98 -9.70 0.92
N ASN A 59 -17.08 -8.80 0.52
CA ASN A 59 -17.43 -7.48 -0.05
C ASN A 59 -16.92 -7.24 -1.48
N MET A 60 -16.42 -8.29 -2.14
CA MET A 60 -16.04 -8.26 -3.55
C MET A 60 -17.18 -8.80 -4.42
N THR A 61 -17.41 -8.17 -5.57
CA THR A 61 -18.35 -8.63 -6.58
C THR A 61 -17.68 -9.49 -7.67
N SER A 62 -16.34 -9.47 -7.72
CA SER A 62 -15.53 -10.35 -8.57
C SER A 62 -14.38 -10.96 -7.78
N SER A 63 -13.99 -12.19 -8.11
CA SER A 63 -12.83 -12.83 -7.47
C SER A 63 -11.56 -12.03 -7.69
N LEU A 64 -10.72 -11.94 -6.66
CA LEU A 64 -9.43 -11.28 -6.73
C LEU A 64 -8.54 -11.91 -7.81
N LYS A 65 -8.11 -11.09 -8.77
CA LYS A 65 -7.10 -11.47 -9.77
C LYS A 65 -5.73 -11.00 -9.30
N ARG A 66 -4.75 -11.89 -9.46
CA ARG A 66 -3.35 -11.65 -9.09
C ARG A 66 -2.47 -11.93 -10.29
N ALA A 67 -1.58 -11.00 -10.60
CA ALA A 67 -0.51 -11.23 -11.56
C ALA A 67 0.84 -10.90 -10.92
N PHE A 68 1.90 -11.47 -11.46
CA PHE A 68 3.26 -11.15 -11.07
C PHE A 68 4.14 -11.10 -12.29
N THR A 69 5.07 -10.15 -12.29
CA THR A 69 6.09 -10.01 -13.31
C THR A 69 7.34 -10.75 -12.85
N LEU A 70 7.90 -11.59 -13.72
CA LEU A 70 9.17 -12.24 -13.49
C LEU A 70 10.30 -11.37 -14.05
N PRO A 71 11.49 -11.36 -13.39
CA PRO A 71 12.65 -10.67 -13.95
C PRO A 71 12.97 -11.17 -15.36
N ALA A 72 13.12 -10.24 -16.28
CA ALA A 72 13.48 -10.47 -17.68
C ALA A 72 14.88 -9.92 -17.99
N PRO A 73 15.60 -10.47 -18.98
CA PRO A 73 16.93 -9.99 -19.35
C PRO A 73 16.97 -8.53 -19.84
N ASP A 74 15.83 -7.98 -20.26
CA ASP A 74 15.65 -6.62 -20.73
C ASP A 74 15.05 -5.67 -19.67
N ASP A 75 14.92 -6.13 -18.42
CA ASP A 75 14.58 -5.25 -17.31
C ASP A 75 15.71 -4.26 -17.03
N TYR A 76 15.35 -3.13 -16.43
CA TYR A 76 16.33 -2.17 -15.95
C TYR A 76 17.11 -2.75 -14.75
N ASP A 77 18.43 -2.59 -14.78
CA ASP A 77 19.36 -2.95 -13.70
C ASP A 77 20.03 -1.70 -13.10
N GLY A 78 19.36 -0.55 -13.21
CA GLY A 78 19.82 0.72 -12.66
C GLY A 78 18.85 1.86 -12.98
N VAL A 79 18.93 2.92 -12.20
CA VAL A 79 18.25 4.20 -12.48
C VAL A 79 19.31 5.30 -12.48
N LEU A 80 19.28 6.18 -13.48
CA LEU A 80 20.14 7.37 -13.56
C LEU A 80 19.27 8.61 -13.40
N ILE A 81 19.47 9.33 -12.31
CA ILE A 81 18.75 10.58 -12.07
C ILE A 81 19.58 11.73 -12.59
N LYS A 82 19.01 12.54 -13.49
CA LYS A 82 19.53 13.83 -13.91
C LYS A 82 18.89 14.92 -13.06
N TYR A 83 19.69 15.76 -12.42
CA TYR A 83 19.24 16.87 -11.60
C TYR A 83 20.13 18.09 -11.81
N ARG A 84 19.70 19.26 -11.35
CA ARG A 84 20.49 20.49 -11.41
C ARG A 84 21.06 20.79 -10.02
N ASP A 85 22.37 20.80 -9.87
CA ASP A 85 23.00 21.04 -8.56
C ASP A 85 22.77 22.48 -8.08
N GLY A 86 22.37 22.63 -6.80
CA GLY A 86 22.03 23.93 -6.23
C GLY A 86 23.23 24.86 -5.96
N ASN A 87 24.45 24.32 -5.94
CA ASN A 87 25.67 25.10 -5.73
C ASN A 87 26.32 25.51 -7.05
N THR A 88 26.43 24.57 -8.00
CA THR A 88 27.11 24.78 -9.28
C THR A 88 26.18 25.25 -10.39
N TRP A 89 24.87 25.02 -10.24
CA TRP A 89 23.83 25.24 -11.25
C TRP A 89 24.00 24.43 -12.53
N ALA A 90 24.89 23.43 -12.52
CA ALA A 90 25.13 22.52 -13.63
C ALA A 90 24.17 21.31 -13.58
N GLU A 91 23.91 20.72 -14.73
CA GLU A 91 23.26 19.41 -14.80
C GLU A 91 24.24 18.34 -14.35
N GLU A 92 23.86 17.58 -13.33
CA GLU A 92 24.61 16.47 -12.78
C GLU A 92 23.76 15.20 -12.83
N THR A 93 24.43 14.06 -12.68
CA THR A 93 23.76 12.76 -12.68
C THR A 93 24.19 11.94 -11.47
N VAL A 94 23.27 11.15 -10.95
CA VAL A 94 23.54 10.22 -9.85
C VAL A 94 22.99 8.83 -10.17
N LYS A 95 23.82 7.81 -10.01
CA LYS A 95 23.50 6.42 -10.30
C LYS A 95 22.85 5.78 -9.08
N CYS A 96 21.74 5.12 -9.32
CA CYS A 96 20.97 4.42 -8.31
C CYS A 96 20.95 2.93 -8.68
N LYS A 97 21.70 2.14 -7.93
CA LYS A 97 21.91 0.70 -8.15
C LYS A 97 21.75 -0.06 -6.83
N LEU A 98 21.18 -1.24 -6.89
CA LEU A 98 21.15 -2.20 -5.79
C LEU A 98 22.38 -3.11 -5.83
N ASP A 99 22.64 -3.83 -4.74
CA ASP A 99 23.70 -4.83 -4.71
C ASP A 99 23.44 -5.92 -5.77
N GLY A 100 24.41 -6.12 -6.65
CA GLY A 100 24.33 -7.08 -7.76
C GLY A 100 23.87 -6.49 -9.09
N ASP A 101 23.42 -5.23 -9.12
CA ASP A 101 23.13 -4.52 -10.36
C ASP A 101 24.41 -4.28 -11.17
N ALA A 102 24.39 -4.65 -12.46
CA ALA A 102 25.51 -4.44 -13.37
C ALA A 102 25.50 -3.02 -13.99
N PHE A 103 24.38 -2.30 -13.88
CA PHE A 103 24.16 -0.97 -14.43
C PHE A 103 24.36 -0.91 -15.96
N ILE A 104 23.91 -1.95 -16.66
CA ILE A 104 24.03 -2.11 -18.12
C ILE A 104 22.84 -1.45 -18.84
N ARG A 105 21.61 -1.63 -18.32
CA ARG A 105 20.38 -1.09 -18.86
C ARG A 105 19.71 -0.23 -17.81
N VAL A 106 19.74 1.07 -18.04
CA VAL A 106 19.39 2.05 -17.02
C VAL A 106 18.15 2.85 -17.41
N GLU A 107 17.24 3.05 -16.47
CA GLU A 107 16.14 3.99 -16.62
C GLU A 107 16.66 5.41 -16.33
N GLU A 108 16.62 6.29 -17.33
CA GLU A 108 17.01 7.70 -17.15
C GLU A 108 15.78 8.52 -16.74
N ILE A 109 15.89 9.28 -15.64
CA ILE A 109 14.82 10.16 -15.15
C ILE A 109 15.42 11.55 -14.90
N THR A 110 14.77 12.57 -15.47
CA THR A 110 15.05 13.96 -15.10
C THR A 110 14.18 14.36 -13.92
N LEU A 111 14.82 14.85 -12.85
CA LEU A 111 14.17 15.24 -11.61
C LEU A 111 14.32 16.76 -11.40
N ASP A 112 13.40 17.50 -11.99
CA ASP A 112 13.39 18.95 -11.90
C ASP A 112 13.06 19.45 -10.49
N GLY A 113 13.73 20.53 -10.10
CA GLY A 113 13.52 21.23 -8.83
C GLY A 113 14.03 20.52 -7.57
N VAL A 114 14.66 19.35 -7.71
CA VAL A 114 15.46 18.74 -6.64
C VAL A 114 16.93 19.06 -6.89
N THR A 115 17.51 19.89 -6.03
CA THR A 115 18.85 20.46 -6.25
C THR A 115 19.97 19.83 -5.41
N ASP A 116 19.62 18.84 -4.59
CA ASP A 116 20.50 18.13 -3.68
C ASP A 116 20.78 16.70 -4.18
N ARG A 117 22.08 16.31 -4.19
CA ARG A 117 22.53 15.00 -4.68
C ARG A 117 21.91 13.84 -3.91
N ASP A 118 21.85 13.93 -2.59
CA ASP A 118 21.33 12.84 -1.75
C ASP A 118 19.84 12.64 -1.98
N ARG A 119 19.08 13.73 -2.14
CA ARG A 119 17.65 13.68 -2.47
C ARG A 119 17.38 13.13 -3.86
N ALA A 120 18.19 13.52 -4.86
CA ALA A 120 18.11 12.93 -6.19
C ALA A 120 18.38 11.41 -6.15
N TRP A 121 19.39 10.98 -5.41
CA TRP A 121 19.70 9.57 -5.22
C TRP A 121 18.59 8.79 -4.51
N ARG A 122 18.01 9.34 -3.44
CA ARG A 122 16.86 8.73 -2.74
C ARG A 122 15.69 8.47 -3.68
N TYR A 123 15.40 9.43 -4.57
CA TYR A 123 14.35 9.28 -5.58
C TYR A 123 14.64 8.13 -6.53
N GLY A 124 15.87 8.06 -7.06
CA GLY A 124 16.26 6.96 -7.96
C GLY A 124 16.31 5.61 -7.26
N MET A 125 16.72 5.54 -5.99
CA MET A 125 16.69 4.30 -5.21
C MET A 125 15.26 3.84 -4.92
N ARG A 126 14.32 4.75 -4.63
CA ARG A 126 12.88 4.42 -4.54
C ARG A 126 12.40 3.77 -5.83
N GLN A 127 12.72 4.37 -6.98
CA GLN A 127 12.33 3.83 -8.29
C GLN A 127 12.95 2.45 -8.54
N ARG A 128 14.26 2.31 -8.31
CA ARG A 128 14.97 1.04 -8.52
C ARG A 128 14.41 -0.07 -7.64
N ARG A 129 14.13 0.23 -6.37
CA ARG A 129 13.53 -0.73 -5.44
C ARG A 129 12.10 -1.10 -5.80
N ALA A 130 11.31 -0.16 -6.32
CA ALA A 130 9.98 -0.46 -6.83
C ALA A 130 10.03 -1.45 -8.01
N GLN A 131 10.95 -1.26 -8.97
CA GLN A 131 11.15 -2.21 -10.09
C GLN A 131 11.44 -3.64 -9.61
N VAL A 132 12.19 -3.81 -8.51
CA VAL A 132 12.58 -5.14 -7.99
C VAL A 132 11.55 -5.75 -7.04
N TYR A 133 10.94 -4.96 -6.17
CA TYR A 133 10.13 -5.47 -5.06
C TYR A 133 8.62 -5.31 -5.27
N GLN A 134 8.18 -4.45 -6.19
CA GLN A 134 6.77 -4.19 -6.48
C GLN A 134 6.31 -4.88 -7.77
N THR A 135 6.48 -6.21 -7.82
CA THR A 135 6.29 -7.01 -9.03
C THR A 135 4.92 -7.65 -9.14
N LYS A 136 4.04 -7.48 -8.15
CA LYS A 136 2.71 -8.11 -8.13
C LYS A 136 1.63 -7.05 -8.31
N SER A 137 0.66 -7.35 -9.16
CA SER A 137 -0.54 -6.56 -9.34
C SER A 137 -1.79 -7.33 -8.91
N TYR A 138 -2.78 -6.57 -8.50
CA TYR A 138 -4.05 -7.06 -7.97
C TYR A 138 -5.18 -6.30 -8.67
N SER A 139 -6.24 -7.00 -9.04
CA SER A 139 -7.47 -6.36 -9.49
C SER A 139 -8.71 -7.12 -9.01
N TRP A 140 -9.73 -6.36 -8.63
CA TRP A 140 -11.01 -6.88 -8.15
C TRP A 140 -12.10 -5.81 -8.38
N SER A 141 -13.34 -6.19 -8.12
CA SER A 141 -14.48 -5.29 -8.17
C SER A 141 -15.23 -5.37 -6.84
N THR A 142 -15.81 -4.25 -6.41
CA THR A 142 -16.75 -4.23 -5.29
C THR A 142 -18.04 -3.53 -5.71
N GLU A 143 -19.02 -3.49 -4.81
CA GLU A 143 -20.06 -2.45 -4.86
C GLU A 143 -19.44 -1.08 -4.51
N LEU A 144 -20.09 -0.28 -3.66
CA LEU A 144 -19.59 1.04 -3.25
C LEU A 144 -18.45 0.99 -2.22
N SER A 145 -18.06 -0.19 -1.73
CA SER A 145 -16.99 -0.36 -0.73
C SER A 145 -15.66 0.26 -1.15
N ALA A 146 -15.27 0.13 -2.42
CA ALA A 146 -14.03 0.68 -2.99
C ALA A 146 -13.94 2.21 -2.89
N LEU A 147 -15.07 2.91 -2.80
CA LEU A 147 -15.10 4.38 -2.67
C LEU A 147 -14.66 4.88 -1.28
N ASN A 148 -14.36 3.96 -0.36
CA ASN A 148 -13.73 4.27 0.92
C ASN A 148 -12.20 4.34 0.83
N SER A 149 -11.59 3.85 -0.26
CA SER A 149 -10.15 3.96 -0.51
C SER A 149 -9.84 5.18 -1.38
N GLY A 150 -8.60 5.64 -1.29
CA GLY A 150 -8.01 6.63 -2.19
C GLY A 150 -6.79 6.07 -2.91
N TYR A 151 -6.25 6.85 -3.84
CA TYR A 151 -4.97 6.52 -4.48
C TYR A 151 -3.87 6.34 -3.42
N LEU A 152 -3.04 5.31 -3.56
CA LEU A 152 -2.03 4.84 -2.59
C LEU A 152 -2.54 4.58 -1.18
N SER A 153 -3.85 4.33 -1.01
CA SER A 153 -4.34 3.73 0.24
C SER A 153 -3.63 2.40 0.47
N TYR A 154 -3.19 2.17 1.71
CA TYR A 154 -2.53 0.94 2.12
C TYR A 154 -3.55 -0.01 2.70
N ASP A 155 -3.98 -0.97 1.91
CA ASP A 155 -5.17 -1.79 2.20
C ASP A 155 -4.82 -3.27 2.30
N ALA A 156 -5.67 -4.02 3.01
CA ALA A 156 -5.62 -5.47 3.08
C ALA A 156 -6.59 -6.08 2.08
N VAL A 157 -6.09 -6.94 1.22
CA VAL A 157 -6.88 -7.67 0.24
C VAL A 157 -6.71 -9.16 0.48
N ALA A 158 -7.77 -9.95 0.32
CA ALA A 158 -7.71 -11.41 0.43
C ALA A 158 -8.48 -12.09 -0.70
N ASP A 159 -8.02 -13.30 -1.06
CA ASP A 159 -8.74 -14.24 -1.92
C ASP A 159 -9.36 -15.36 -1.09
N ASP A 160 -10.08 -16.27 -1.74
CA ASP A 160 -10.69 -17.47 -1.16
C ASP A 160 -9.81 -18.73 -1.34
N ILE A 161 -8.51 -18.55 -1.63
CA ILE A 161 -7.60 -19.66 -1.92
C ILE A 161 -7.22 -20.39 -0.61
N PRO A 162 -7.45 -21.71 -0.50
CA PRO A 162 -7.05 -22.49 0.66
C PRO A 162 -5.56 -22.35 0.98
N GLY A 163 -5.24 -22.19 2.26
CA GLY A 163 -3.87 -21.99 2.74
C GLY A 163 -3.42 -20.53 2.70
N TYR A 164 -4.28 -19.58 2.34
CA TYR A 164 -4.12 -18.16 2.62
C TYR A 164 -5.10 -17.73 3.73
N ALA A 165 -5.39 -16.44 3.80
CA ALA A 165 -6.34 -15.91 4.76
C ALA A 165 -7.75 -16.46 4.51
N GLN A 166 -8.47 -16.73 5.59
CA GLN A 166 -9.85 -17.15 5.57
C GLN A 166 -10.75 -15.94 5.86
N SER A 167 -11.73 -15.74 4.98
CA SER A 167 -12.64 -14.61 5.01
C SER A 167 -14.04 -15.05 5.41
N ALA A 168 -14.56 -14.54 6.53
CA ALA A 168 -15.85 -14.93 7.09
C ALA A 168 -16.68 -13.71 7.52
N VAL A 169 -17.89 -13.93 8.02
CA VAL A 169 -18.74 -12.91 8.65
C VAL A 169 -18.80 -13.15 10.16
N MET A 170 -18.82 -12.06 10.94
CA MET A 170 -19.02 -12.12 12.38
C MET A 170 -20.48 -12.45 12.71
N VAL A 171 -20.71 -13.54 13.44
CA VAL A 171 -22.05 -14.01 13.84
C VAL A 171 -22.40 -13.51 15.24
N ASP A 172 -21.44 -13.55 16.15
CA ASP A 172 -21.61 -13.09 17.53
C ASP A 172 -20.29 -12.55 18.09
N CYS A 173 -20.38 -11.70 19.10
CA CYS A 173 -19.24 -11.13 19.80
C CYS A 173 -19.58 -10.95 21.28
N SER A 174 -18.71 -11.43 22.18
CA SER A 174 -18.90 -11.16 23.61
C SER A 174 -18.69 -9.68 23.93
N HIS A 175 -19.49 -9.13 24.83
CA HIS A 175 -19.42 -7.72 25.25
C HIS A 175 -18.75 -7.58 26.63
N GLY A 176 -17.97 -6.52 26.85
CA GLY A 176 -17.40 -6.17 28.16
C GLY A 176 -15.90 -5.82 28.15
N GLU A 177 -15.33 -5.54 29.33
CA GLU A 177 -13.89 -5.31 29.50
C GLU A 177 -13.13 -6.64 29.59
N GLY A 178 -12.19 -6.86 28.67
CA GLY A 178 -11.31 -8.03 28.66
C GLY A 178 -11.24 -8.71 27.30
N PRO A 179 -10.73 -9.97 27.26
CA PRO A 179 -10.68 -10.74 26.02
C PRO A 179 -12.05 -10.91 25.40
N VAL A 180 -12.11 -10.76 24.09
CA VAL A 180 -13.33 -10.81 23.30
C VAL A 180 -13.41 -12.18 22.61
N ILE A 181 -14.54 -12.87 22.78
CA ILE A 181 -14.88 -14.07 22.02
C ILE A 181 -15.62 -13.62 20.76
N VAL A 182 -15.09 -13.99 19.60
CA VAL A 182 -15.70 -13.74 18.29
C VAL A 182 -16.16 -15.06 17.70
N GLU A 183 -17.42 -15.12 17.26
CA GLU A 183 -18.01 -16.24 16.54
C GLU A 183 -18.07 -15.93 15.04
N SER A 184 -17.67 -16.91 14.23
CA SER A 184 -17.57 -16.81 12.77
C SER A 184 -18.66 -17.61 12.07
N SER A 185 -19.03 -17.19 10.86
CA SER A 185 -19.90 -17.94 9.95
C SER A 185 -19.29 -19.26 9.46
N GLU A 186 -17.95 -19.38 9.47
CA GLU A 186 -17.22 -20.53 8.95
C GLU A 186 -16.24 -21.08 9.99
N PRO A 187 -15.90 -22.38 9.93
CA PRO A 187 -14.93 -22.94 10.86
C PRO A 187 -13.51 -22.45 10.53
N PHE A 188 -12.78 -21.99 11.54
CA PHE A 188 -11.40 -21.54 11.41
C PHE A 188 -10.42 -22.69 11.13
N THR A 189 -9.63 -22.54 10.08
CA THR A 189 -8.56 -23.49 9.74
C THR A 189 -7.24 -23.11 10.43
N TRP A 190 -6.84 -23.87 11.44
CA TRP A 190 -5.62 -23.63 12.21
C TRP A 190 -4.40 -24.40 11.67
N GLU A 191 -3.30 -23.71 11.47
CA GLU A 191 -1.99 -24.30 11.17
C GLU A 191 -1.18 -24.61 12.45
N ALA A 192 -0.78 -25.87 12.61
CA ALA A 192 -0.01 -26.30 13.78
C ALA A 192 1.33 -25.55 13.90
N GLY A 193 1.63 -25.06 15.11
CA GLY A 193 2.88 -24.33 15.39
C GLY A 193 2.95 -22.91 14.80
N LYS A 194 1.84 -22.35 14.30
CA LYS A 194 1.78 -20.99 13.76
C LYS A 194 0.93 -20.08 14.63
N THR A 195 1.37 -18.82 14.76
CA THR A 195 0.57 -17.76 15.37
C THR A 195 -0.47 -17.28 14.37
N HIS A 196 -1.74 -17.34 14.76
CA HIS A 196 -2.84 -16.81 13.96
C HIS A 196 -3.30 -15.46 14.50
N VAL A 197 -3.87 -14.68 13.60
CA VAL A 197 -4.44 -13.38 13.90
C VAL A 197 -5.82 -13.25 13.26
N LEU A 198 -6.63 -12.38 13.84
CA LEU A 198 -7.94 -12.00 13.33
C LEU A 198 -7.96 -10.48 13.12
N ALA A 199 -8.25 -10.07 11.89
CA ALA A 199 -8.61 -8.69 11.59
C ALA A 199 -10.13 -8.60 11.39
N VAL A 200 -10.72 -7.47 11.81
CA VAL A 200 -12.15 -7.23 11.72
C VAL A 200 -12.41 -5.96 10.91
N ARG A 201 -13.26 -6.04 9.90
CA ARG A 201 -13.68 -4.91 9.08
C ARG A 201 -14.78 -4.13 9.80
N ARG A 202 -14.59 -2.82 9.94
CA ARG A 202 -15.61 -1.89 10.45
C ARG A 202 -16.63 -1.52 9.38
N PRO A 203 -17.78 -0.94 9.76
CA PRO A 203 -18.77 -0.42 8.82
C PRO A 203 -18.22 0.59 7.80
N ASP A 204 -17.22 1.39 8.17
CA ASP A 204 -16.56 2.34 7.27
C ASP A 204 -15.47 1.70 6.37
N GLY A 205 -15.37 0.36 6.40
CA GLY A 205 -14.39 -0.44 5.70
C GLY A 205 -12.99 -0.46 6.33
N SER A 206 -12.75 0.29 7.40
CA SER A 206 -11.45 0.30 8.07
C SER A 206 -11.17 -0.99 8.84
N VAL A 207 -9.90 -1.23 9.16
CA VAL A 207 -9.46 -2.45 9.83
C VAL A 207 -9.25 -2.25 11.32
N SER A 208 -9.86 -3.13 12.11
CA SER A 208 -9.52 -3.39 13.51
C SER A 208 -8.53 -4.55 13.59
N GLY A 209 -7.43 -4.35 14.32
CA GLY A 209 -6.37 -5.35 14.46
C GLY A 209 -5.26 -5.22 13.39
N PRO A 210 -4.61 -6.33 12.99
CA PRO A 210 -4.93 -7.71 13.33
C PRO A 210 -4.58 -8.05 14.79
N TRP A 211 -5.49 -8.77 15.47
CA TRP A 211 -5.35 -9.18 16.85
C TRP A 211 -4.81 -10.61 16.95
N ALA A 212 -3.92 -10.90 17.89
CA ALA A 212 -3.51 -12.29 18.15
C ALA A 212 -4.73 -13.13 18.54
N ALA A 213 -4.95 -14.23 17.81
CA ALA A 213 -6.12 -15.08 17.99
C ALA A 213 -5.75 -16.38 18.72
N ALA A 214 -6.52 -16.73 19.74
CA ALA A 214 -6.45 -18.01 20.42
C ALA A 214 -7.70 -18.86 20.11
N ARG A 215 -7.51 -20.16 19.88
CA ARG A 215 -8.59 -21.07 19.56
C ARG A 215 -9.46 -21.33 20.80
N LEU A 216 -10.78 -21.14 20.67
CA LEU A 216 -11.75 -21.64 21.65
C LEU A 216 -12.37 -22.95 21.14
N ASP A 217 -12.86 -22.94 19.90
CA ASP A 217 -13.31 -24.13 19.16
C ASP A 217 -13.15 -23.91 17.65
N ASP A 218 -13.95 -24.61 16.84
CA ASP A 218 -13.87 -24.52 15.38
C ASP A 218 -14.46 -23.20 14.85
N TYR A 219 -15.45 -22.60 15.51
CA TYR A 219 -16.15 -21.39 15.05
C TYR A 219 -15.85 -20.17 15.90
N ARG A 220 -15.19 -20.33 17.05
CA ARG A 220 -14.93 -19.24 17.99
C ARG A 220 -13.44 -19.06 18.29
N VAL A 221 -13.04 -17.80 18.31
CA VAL A 221 -11.69 -17.37 18.74
C VAL A 221 -11.76 -16.37 19.86
N ILE A 222 -10.69 -16.30 20.64
CA ILE A 222 -10.47 -15.27 21.66
C ILE A 222 -9.42 -14.30 21.13
N ILE A 223 -9.74 -13.00 21.12
CA ILE A 223 -8.81 -11.90 20.84
C ILE A 223 -8.64 -11.02 22.10
N PRO A 224 -7.50 -10.33 22.27
CA PRO A 224 -7.27 -9.52 23.47
C PRO A 224 -8.23 -8.34 23.65
N THR A 225 -8.69 -7.75 22.55
CA THR A 225 -9.62 -6.62 22.53
C THR A 225 -10.20 -6.43 21.13
N ILE A 226 -11.27 -5.67 21.05
CA ILE A 226 -11.76 -5.01 19.84
C ILE A 226 -11.91 -3.52 20.16
N ASP A 227 -11.61 -2.63 19.21
CA ASP A 227 -11.53 -1.18 19.41
C ASP A 227 -12.74 -0.42 18.85
N PHE A 228 -13.85 -1.14 18.63
CA PHE A 228 -15.17 -0.60 18.28
C PHE A 228 -16.25 -1.58 18.76
N GLU A 229 -17.50 -1.11 18.78
CA GLU A 229 -18.67 -1.95 19.05
C GLU A 229 -19.19 -2.57 17.74
N PRO A 230 -19.13 -3.89 17.55
CA PRO A 230 -19.73 -4.57 16.40
C PRO A 230 -21.25 -4.37 16.32
N ASP A 231 -21.76 -3.96 15.17
CA ASP A 231 -23.20 -3.96 14.90
C ASP A 231 -23.60 -5.29 14.26
N LEU A 232 -24.35 -6.09 15.02
CA LEU A 232 -24.87 -7.39 14.61
C LEU A 232 -26.40 -7.40 14.46
N SER A 233 -27.02 -6.21 14.36
CA SER A 233 -28.48 -6.04 14.23
C SER A 233 -29.04 -6.58 12.92
N LEU A 234 -28.18 -6.78 11.92
CA LEU A 234 -28.52 -7.08 10.52
C LEU A 234 -29.24 -5.93 9.78
N GLU A 235 -29.35 -4.74 10.37
CA GLU A 235 -29.82 -3.53 9.68
C GLU A 235 -28.75 -2.98 8.72
N ILE A 236 -27.48 -3.24 9.03
CA ILE A 236 -26.32 -3.01 8.17
C ILE A 236 -25.54 -4.32 7.95
N GLU A 237 -24.61 -4.30 7.01
CA GLU A 237 -23.67 -5.42 6.79
C GLU A 237 -22.88 -5.71 8.07
N PRO A 238 -22.94 -6.95 8.61
CA PRO A 238 -22.16 -7.30 9.80
C PRO A 238 -20.66 -7.21 9.54
N PRO A 239 -19.82 -7.07 10.57
CA PRO A 239 -18.37 -7.04 10.41
C PRO A 239 -17.81 -8.26 9.69
N HIS A 240 -16.90 -8.03 8.75
CA HIS A 240 -16.19 -9.10 8.07
C HIS A 240 -14.95 -9.49 8.87
N LEU A 241 -14.68 -10.78 8.91
CA LEU A 241 -13.55 -11.39 9.58
C LEU A 241 -12.51 -11.79 8.55
N LEU A 242 -11.25 -11.48 8.82
CA LEU A 242 -10.12 -11.98 8.05
C LEU A 242 -9.12 -12.65 8.98
N PHE A 243 -9.09 -13.98 8.93
CA PHE A 243 -8.31 -14.83 9.80
C PHE A 243 -7.13 -15.46 9.05
N GLY A 244 -5.96 -15.55 9.67
CA GLY A 244 -4.84 -16.25 9.05
C GLY A 244 -3.59 -16.23 9.90
N VAL A 245 -2.51 -16.83 9.40
CA VAL A 245 -1.20 -16.77 10.05
C VAL A 245 -0.68 -15.33 10.06
N SER A 246 0.01 -14.90 11.12
CA SER A 246 0.41 -13.51 11.37
C SER A 246 1.15 -12.80 10.23
N ASN A 247 1.82 -13.53 9.34
CA ASN A 247 2.54 -12.98 8.18
C ASN A 247 1.86 -13.27 6.82
N ARG A 248 0.67 -13.87 6.83
CA ARG A 248 -0.09 -14.29 5.63
C ARG A 248 -1.61 -14.13 5.81
N TRP A 249 -2.04 -13.25 6.72
CA TRP A 249 -3.47 -12.99 6.96
C TRP A 249 -4.09 -12.02 5.94
N CYS A 250 -3.29 -11.38 5.08
CA CYS A 250 -3.77 -10.62 3.94
C CYS A 250 -2.66 -10.44 2.89
N TYR A 251 -3.03 -9.96 1.71
CA TYR A 251 -2.14 -9.30 0.76
C TYR A 251 -2.15 -7.80 1.06
N PRO A 252 -1.07 -7.24 1.62
CA PRO A 252 -0.94 -5.80 1.78
C PRO A 252 -0.68 -5.14 0.41
N VAL A 253 -1.48 -4.14 0.04
CA VAL A 253 -1.43 -3.49 -1.27
C VAL A 253 -1.42 -1.96 -1.18
N LEU A 254 -0.99 -1.31 -2.26
CA LEU A 254 -1.20 0.12 -2.50
C LEU A 254 -2.17 0.29 -3.67
N ILE A 255 -3.27 1.00 -3.45
CA ILE A 255 -4.26 1.26 -4.49
C ILE A 255 -3.67 2.14 -5.61
N THR A 256 -3.82 1.72 -6.86
CA THR A 256 -3.35 2.47 -8.03
C THR A 256 -4.47 3.00 -8.90
N SER A 257 -5.64 2.37 -8.90
CA SER A 257 -6.82 2.86 -9.62
C SER A 257 -8.11 2.52 -8.87
N ILE A 258 -9.07 3.42 -8.93
CA ILE A 258 -10.47 3.23 -8.50
C ILE A 258 -11.33 3.76 -9.65
N GLU A 259 -12.09 2.90 -10.29
CA GLU A 259 -12.96 3.24 -11.42
C GLU A 259 -14.42 3.04 -11.02
N PRO A 260 -15.15 4.12 -10.65
CA PRO A 260 -16.55 4.03 -10.27
C PRO A 260 -17.44 3.72 -11.48
N GLY A 261 -18.32 2.73 -11.32
CA GLY A 261 -19.51 2.51 -12.15
C GLY A 261 -20.78 3.04 -11.46
N ASP A 262 -21.95 2.57 -11.91
CA ASP A 262 -23.24 3.02 -11.35
C ASP A 262 -23.43 2.57 -9.88
N TYR A 263 -23.19 1.28 -9.61
CA TYR A 263 -23.31 0.66 -8.28
C TYR A 263 -22.12 -0.23 -7.94
N SER A 264 -21.05 -0.13 -8.72
CA SER A 264 -19.82 -0.91 -8.58
C SER A 264 -18.61 0.00 -8.66
N ALA A 265 -17.46 -0.53 -8.30
CA ALA A 265 -16.19 0.11 -8.58
C ALA A 265 -15.12 -0.95 -8.82
N ASP A 266 -14.37 -0.76 -9.90
CA ASP A 266 -13.24 -1.59 -10.26
C ASP A 266 -11.96 -1.04 -9.63
N MET A 267 -11.13 -1.94 -9.14
CA MET A 267 -9.99 -1.64 -8.29
C MET A 267 -8.74 -2.25 -8.89
N GLU A 268 -7.66 -1.46 -8.90
CA GLU A 268 -6.32 -1.94 -9.19
C GLU A 268 -5.37 -1.56 -8.07
N ALA A 269 -4.42 -2.45 -7.80
CA ALA A 269 -3.41 -2.22 -6.79
C ALA A 269 -2.10 -2.97 -7.12
N VAL A 270 -1.05 -2.58 -6.42
CA VAL A 270 0.28 -3.22 -6.46
C VAL A 270 0.64 -3.69 -5.06
N ASN A 271 1.52 -4.69 -4.93
CA ASN A 271 1.92 -5.14 -3.59
C ASN A 271 2.63 -4.03 -2.82
N TYR A 272 2.32 -3.90 -1.54
CA TYR A 272 3.14 -3.10 -0.64
C TYR A 272 4.40 -3.89 -0.25
N ASP A 273 5.57 -3.24 -0.29
CA ASP A 273 6.82 -3.81 0.22
C ASP A 273 7.66 -2.72 0.90
N ALA A 274 7.91 -2.87 2.20
CA ALA A 274 8.66 -1.90 3.00
C ALA A 274 10.09 -1.67 2.45
N ARG A 275 10.67 -2.63 1.72
CA ARG A 275 12.00 -2.49 1.13
C ARG A 275 12.08 -1.44 0.04
N VAL A 276 10.95 -0.98 -0.51
CA VAL A 276 10.86 0.17 -1.43
C VAL A 276 11.25 1.49 -0.74
N TYR A 277 11.15 1.54 0.59
CA TYR A 277 11.40 2.73 1.41
C TYR A 277 12.74 2.71 2.15
N ALA A 278 13.58 1.69 1.91
CA ALA A 278 14.76 1.45 2.73
C ALA A 278 15.87 2.51 2.62
N ASP A 279 15.89 3.30 1.54
CA ASP A 279 16.90 4.35 1.32
C ASP A 279 16.38 5.78 1.56
N ASP A 280 15.13 5.94 2.00
CA ASP A 280 14.48 7.26 2.12
C ASP A 280 15.20 8.24 3.04
N ASP A 281 15.99 7.72 3.97
CA ASP A 281 16.74 8.49 4.96
C ASP A 281 18.27 8.29 4.83
N ASN A 282 18.73 7.60 3.77
CA ASN A 282 20.14 7.33 3.52
C ASN A 282 20.82 8.45 2.71
N PHE A 283 22.14 8.40 2.58
CA PHE A 283 22.94 9.34 1.79
C PHE A 283 23.50 8.64 0.56
N ALA A 284 23.69 9.39 -0.52
CA ALA A 284 24.25 8.86 -1.75
C ALA A 284 25.72 8.46 -1.51
N PRO A 285 26.12 7.22 -1.85
CA PRO A 285 27.51 6.80 -1.71
C PRO A 285 28.43 7.60 -2.64
N GLU A 286 29.74 7.61 -2.36
CA GLU A 286 30.71 8.38 -3.16
C GLU A 286 30.78 7.92 -4.63
N ASP A 287 30.48 6.65 -4.91
CA ASP A 287 30.52 6.06 -6.26
C ASP A 287 29.18 6.12 -7.00
N ALA A 288 28.16 6.75 -6.41
CA ALA A 288 26.86 6.99 -7.05
C ALA A 288 26.99 8.00 -8.19
#